data_AF-A0A835SBK7-F1
#
_entry.id   AF-A0A835SBK7-F1
#
_cell.length_a   1.000
_cell.length_b   1.000
_cell.length_c   1.000
_cell.angle_alpha   90.00
_cell.angle_beta   90.00
_cell.angle_gamma   90.00
#
_symmetry.space_group_name_H-M   'P 1'
#
loop_
_entity.id
_entity.type
_entity.pdbx_description
1 polymer ?
#
loop_
_entity_poly.entity_id
_entity_poly.type
_entity_poly.pdbx_seq_one_letter_code
_entity_poly.pdbx_strand_id
1 'polypeptide(L)'
;MQHKIGIFYGNLSLDISEDSPWRMKRSGFCGMRSKKFDGFMDLDAYDMVTMKLRGDGRCYISTIYTENWVNSPAQEEDNSWQAFVVAPKDEWHVVKIPLEQYLPTWRGNVISSEMEMNPARVVGMSLSVNAEGGVPGSKSGPGDFSLEIDWIKALRTQN
;
A
#
# COMPACT_ATOMS: atom_id res chain seq x y z
N MET A 1 16.32 25.23 -3.85
CA MET A 1 16.14 23.96 -3.11
C MET A 1 15.92 22.85 -4.13
N GLN A 2 16.66 21.74 -4.03
CA GLN A 2 16.52 20.62 -4.96
C GLN A 2 15.28 19.82 -4.57
N HIS A 3 14.29 19.79 -5.46
CA HIS A 3 13.06 19.02 -5.28
C HIS A 3 13.42 17.52 -5.33
N LYS A 4 13.25 16.81 -4.21
CA LYS A 4 13.58 15.38 -4.13
C LYS A 4 12.32 14.56 -4.39
N ILE A 5 12.41 13.64 -5.34
CA ILE A 5 11.39 12.63 -5.62
C ILE A 5 11.88 11.27 -5.14
N GLY A 6 10.97 10.44 -4.63
CA GLY A 6 11.21 9.02 -4.38
C GLY A 6 10.89 8.21 -5.63
N ILE A 7 11.65 7.14 -5.89
CA ILE A 7 11.39 6.24 -7.02
C ILE A 7 11.32 4.82 -6.48
N PHE A 8 10.16 4.18 -6.62
CA PHE A 8 9.94 2.78 -6.30
C PHE A 8 9.86 1.99 -7.61
N TYR A 9 10.93 1.25 -7.94
CA TYR A 9 11.07 0.59 -9.23
C TYR A 9 11.77 -0.77 -9.12
N GLY A 10 11.61 -1.59 -10.15
CA GLY A 10 12.24 -2.90 -10.25
C GLY A 10 11.63 -3.73 -11.38
N ASN A 11 11.87 -5.05 -11.33
CA ASN A 11 11.33 -6.02 -12.28
C ASN A 11 10.60 -7.13 -11.51
N LEU A 12 9.34 -7.38 -11.85
CA LEU A 12 8.57 -8.48 -11.26
C LEU A 12 8.83 -9.77 -12.03
N SER A 13 9.31 -10.81 -11.35
CA SER A 13 9.42 -12.15 -11.94
C SER A 13 8.40 -13.10 -11.31
N LEU A 14 7.82 -13.95 -12.15
CA LEU A 14 6.97 -15.06 -11.71
C LEU A 14 7.78 -16.36 -11.50
N ASP A 15 9.05 -16.37 -11.86
CA ASP A 15 9.90 -17.56 -11.76
C ASP A 15 10.04 -17.98 -10.29
N ILE A 16 9.83 -19.27 -10.05
CA ILE A 16 10.04 -19.90 -8.75
C ILE A 16 11.12 -20.95 -8.97
N SER A 17 12.22 -20.87 -8.22
CA SER A 17 13.29 -21.87 -8.35
C SER A 17 12.76 -23.26 -8.01
N GLU A 18 12.99 -24.24 -8.90
CA GLU A 18 12.55 -25.63 -8.73
C GLU A 18 13.09 -26.26 -7.43
N ASP A 19 14.26 -25.81 -6.98
CA ASP A 19 14.91 -26.26 -5.74
C ASP A 19 14.46 -25.51 -4.46
N SER A 20 13.43 -24.65 -4.55
CA SER A 20 12.98 -23.91 -3.37
C SER A 20 12.37 -24.87 -2.34
N PRO A 21 12.89 -24.93 -1.09
CA PRO A 21 12.27 -25.72 -0.02
C PRO A 21 10.89 -25.15 0.38
N TRP A 22 10.56 -23.95 -0.09
CA TRP A 22 9.31 -23.26 0.19
C TRP A 22 8.32 -23.45 -0.95
N ARG A 23 7.18 -24.08 -0.66
CA ARG A 23 6.02 -24.17 -1.57
C ARG A 23 5.35 -22.79 -1.69
N MET A 24 5.96 -21.89 -2.45
CA MET A 24 5.39 -20.60 -2.79
C MET A 24 4.12 -20.78 -3.64
N LYS A 25 3.01 -20.18 -3.20
CA LYS A 25 1.73 -20.22 -3.93
C LYS A 25 1.55 -19.05 -4.90
N ARG A 26 2.29 -17.95 -4.71
CA ARG A 26 2.25 -16.72 -5.51
C ARG A 26 3.66 -16.11 -5.58
N SER A 27 4.06 -15.62 -6.75
CA SER A 27 5.32 -14.93 -7.03
C SER A 27 5.05 -13.57 -7.69
N GLY A 28 6.09 -12.78 -7.98
CA GLY A 28 5.94 -11.48 -8.63
C GLY A 28 5.35 -10.40 -7.73
N PHE A 29 5.86 -10.25 -6.52
CA PHE A 29 5.47 -9.16 -5.60
C PHE A 29 6.69 -8.31 -5.22
N CYS A 30 6.51 -7.01 -5.12
CA CYS A 30 7.48 -6.11 -4.51
C CYS A 30 6.77 -5.11 -3.61
N GLY A 31 7.36 -4.78 -2.47
CA GLY A 31 6.84 -3.78 -1.57
C GLY A 31 7.95 -3.00 -0.90
N MET A 32 7.67 -1.74 -0.59
CA MET A 32 8.49 -0.92 0.28
C MET A 32 7.66 -0.46 1.47
N ARG A 33 8.25 -0.50 2.66
CA ARG A 33 7.59 -0.10 3.90
C ARG A 33 8.40 1.00 4.56
N SER A 34 7.72 1.95 5.19
CA SER A 34 8.37 2.90 6.08
C SER A 34 9.06 2.15 7.22
N LYS A 35 10.06 2.78 7.87
CA LYS A 35 10.37 2.39 9.25
C LYS A 35 9.11 2.53 10.09
N LYS A 36 8.96 1.71 11.13
CA LYS A 36 7.90 1.92 12.13
C LYS A 36 8.05 3.34 12.67
N PHE A 37 6.93 4.05 12.75
CA PHE A 37 6.93 5.41 13.28
C PHE A 37 7.35 5.38 14.75
N ASP A 38 7.93 6.48 15.22
CA ASP A 38 8.23 6.62 16.65
C ASP A 38 6.91 6.90 17.38
N GLY A 39 6.37 5.87 18.04
CA GLY A 39 5.00 5.86 18.55
C GLY A 39 3.98 5.65 17.43
N PHE A 40 3.03 6.57 17.32
CA PHE A 40 1.97 6.56 16.31
C PHE A 40 1.74 7.96 15.73
N MET A 41 1.28 7.98 14.49
CA MET A 41 0.75 9.15 13.82
C MET A 41 -0.77 9.17 14.00
N ASP A 42 -1.29 10.26 14.55
CA ASP A 42 -2.72 10.49 14.71
C ASP A 42 -3.28 11.12 13.43
N LEU A 43 -4.11 10.36 12.71
CA LEU A 43 -4.81 10.80 11.51
C LEU A 43 -6.31 11.03 11.74
N ASP A 44 -6.80 11.03 12.99
CA ASP A 44 -8.23 11.12 13.31
C ASP A 44 -8.89 12.41 12.81
N ALA A 45 -8.11 13.50 12.73
CA ALA A 45 -8.56 14.78 12.19
C ALA A 45 -8.64 14.82 10.65
N TYR A 46 -8.30 13.74 9.94
CA TYR A 46 -8.23 13.65 8.48
C TYR A 46 -9.15 12.55 7.97
N ASP A 47 -9.60 12.66 6.73
CA ASP A 47 -10.53 11.70 6.12
C ASP A 47 -9.91 10.96 4.92
N MET A 48 -8.73 11.37 4.45
CA MET A 48 -8.07 10.72 3.33
C MET A 48 -6.55 10.78 3.39
N VAL A 49 -5.93 9.77 2.76
CA VAL A 49 -4.54 9.81 2.33
C VAL A 49 -4.50 10.29 0.88
N THR A 50 -3.61 11.24 0.61
CA THR A 50 -3.40 11.80 -0.72
C THR A 50 -1.95 11.62 -1.12
N MET A 51 -1.72 11.31 -2.40
CA MET A 51 -0.38 11.01 -2.92
C MET A 51 -0.22 11.66 -4.29
N LYS A 52 0.86 12.42 -4.48
CA LYS A 52 1.25 12.89 -5.82
C LYS A 52 2.22 11.91 -6.44
N LEU A 53 1.76 11.23 -7.47
CA LEU A 53 2.39 10.06 -8.07
C LEU A 53 2.51 10.23 -9.58
N ARG A 54 3.53 9.61 -10.17
CA ARG A 54 3.61 9.34 -11.62
C ARG A 54 3.88 7.85 -11.80
N GLY A 55 2.93 7.16 -12.44
CA GLY A 55 2.94 5.71 -12.54
C GLY A 55 3.45 5.20 -13.89
N ASP A 56 3.37 3.88 -14.03
CA ASP A 56 3.71 3.10 -15.23
C ASP A 56 2.48 2.39 -15.85
N GLY A 57 1.28 2.71 -15.34
CA GLY A 57 0.02 2.09 -15.70
C GLY A 57 -0.34 0.81 -14.92
N ARG A 58 0.51 0.36 -13.99
CA ARG A 58 0.18 -0.74 -13.06
C ARG A 58 -0.72 -0.23 -11.92
N CYS A 59 -1.44 -1.15 -11.31
CA CYS A 59 -2.13 -0.90 -10.05
C CYS A 59 -1.18 -1.18 -8.88
N TYR A 60 -1.01 -0.19 -8.00
CA TYR A 60 -0.26 -0.34 -6.76
C TYR A 60 -1.22 -0.52 -5.60
N ILE A 61 -0.70 -0.93 -4.46
CA ILE A 61 -1.46 -1.12 -3.23
C ILE A 61 -0.82 -0.24 -2.15
N SER A 62 -1.61 0.68 -1.60
CA SER A 62 -1.26 1.41 -0.38
C SER A 62 -1.70 0.58 0.82
N THR A 63 -0.81 0.40 1.79
CA THR A 63 -1.17 -0.20 3.09
C THR A 63 -0.95 0.81 4.21
N ILE A 64 -1.94 0.94 5.10
CA ILE A 64 -1.81 1.60 6.39
C ILE A 64 -1.69 0.51 7.45
N TYR A 65 -0.72 0.67 8.36
CA TYR A 65 -0.57 -0.20 9.53
C TYR A 65 -1.03 0.55 10.77
N THR A 66 -1.90 -0.04 11.57
CA THR A 66 -2.36 0.53 12.85
C THR A 66 -1.94 -0.37 14.01
N GLU A 67 -1.81 0.19 15.21
CA GLU A 67 -1.60 -0.63 16.42
C GLU A 67 -2.68 -1.71 16.57
N ASN A 68 -2.29 -2.83 17.16
CA ASN A 68 -3.18 -3.95 17.44
C ASN A 68 -4.10 -3.63 18.60
N TRP A 69 -5.33 -3.21 18.29
CA TRP A 69 -6.39 -3.10 19.30
C TRP A 69 -7.35 -4.30 19.31
N VAL A 70 -7.42 -5.06 18.20
CA VAL A 70 -8.50 -6.05 17.97
C VAL A 70 -8.03 -7.51 18.13
N ASN A 71 -6.72 -7.75 18.26
CA ASN A 71 -6.18 -9.12 18.26
C ASN A 71 -5.98 -9.69 19.67
N SER A 72 -6.11 -11.01 19.80
CA SER A 72 -5.75 -11.74 21.02
C SER A 72 -4.30 -11.48 21.41
N PRO A 73 -3.95 -11.52 22.72
CA PRO A 73 -2.61 -11.19 23.24
C PRO A 73 -1.44 -12.03 22.68
N ALA A 74 -1.69 -13.02 21.83
CA ALA A 74 -0.69 -13.83 21.14
C ALA A 74 -0.36 -13.35 19.70
N GLN A 75 -0.95 -12.25 19.23
CA GLN A 75 -0.69 -11.70 17.89
C GLN A 75 0.01 -10.33 17.98
N GLU A 76 1.32 -10.36 17.75
CA GLU A 76 2.19 -9.17 17.77
C GLU A 76 2.16 -8.37 16.45
N GLU A 77 1.54 -8.89 15.39
CA GLU A 77 1.57 -8.27 14.04
C GLU A 77 0.56 -7.13 13.89
N ASP A 78 1.02 -5.91 13.55
CA ASP A 78 0.18 -4.73 13.30
C ASP A 78 -0.99 -5.02 12.32
N ASN A 79 -2.17 -4.47 12.57
CA ASN A 79 -3.32 -4.56 11.66
C ASN A 79 -3.04 -3.85 10.34
N SER A 80 -3.31 -4.51 9.20
CA SER A 80 -3.07 -3.97 7.87
C SER A 80 -4.35 -3.65 7.10
N TRP A 81 -4.42 -2.42 6.60
CA TRP A 81 -5.54 -1.89 5.85
C TRP A 81 -5.07 -1.52 4.44
N GLN A 82 -5.73 -2.02 3.39
CA GLN A 82 -5.24 -1.90 2.01
C GLN A 82 -6.25 -1.21 1.11
N ALA A 83 -5.73 -0.35 0.23
CA ALA A 83 -6.47 0.27 -0.86
C ALA A 83 -5.66 0.23 -2.16
N PHE A 84 -6.35 0.14 -3.29
CA PHE A 84 -5.72 0.23 -4.60
C PHE A 84 -5.34 1.67 -4.94
N VAL A 85 -4.19 1.82 -5.61
CA VAL A 85 -3.61 3.08 -6.06
C VAL A 85 -3.42 2.97 -7.56
N VAL A 86 -4.11 3.81 -8.32
CA VAL A 86 -3.94 3.90 -9.77
C VAL A 86 -3.44 5.29 -10.11
N ALA A 87 -2.22 5.37 -10.64
CA ALA A 87 -1.64 6.60 -11.17
C ALA A 87 -1.51 6.48 -12.69
N PRO A 88 -1.87 7.52 -13.46
CA PRO A 88 -1.65 7.53 -14.91
C PRO A 88 -0.19 7.29 -15.27
N LYS A 89 0.01 6.65 -16.42
CA LYS A 89 1.35 6.41 -16.97
C LYS A 89 1.96 7.75 -17.40
N ASP A 90 3.21 7.99 -16.97
CA ASP A 90 4.05 9.12 -17.40
C ASP A 90 3.49 10.53 -17.09
N GLU A 91 2.42 10.65 -16.31
CA GLU A 91 1.80 11.91 -15.89
C GLU A 91 1.72 12.02 -14.37
N TRP A 92 2.05 13.20 -13.83
CA TRP A 92 1.87 13.50 -12.42
C TRP A 92 0.39 13.66 -12.08
N HIS A 93 -0.09 12.87 -11.13
CA HIS A 93 -1.48 12.88 -10.69
C HIS A 93 -1.57 12.86 -9.16
N VAL A 94 -2.60 13.52 -8.61
CA VAL A 94 -2.89 13.47 -7.17
C VAL A 94 -3.97 12.43 -6.93
N VAL A 95 -3.56 11.25 -6.48
CA VAL A 95 -4.46 10.20 -6.03
C VAL A 95 -4.99 10.58 -4.65
N LYS A 96 -6.30 10.45 -4.45
CA LYS A 96 -6.99 10.69 -3.17
C LYS A 96 -7.70 9.40 -2.75
N ILE A 97 -7.38 8.89 -1.58
CA ILE A 97 -7.94 7.65 -1.05
C ILE A 97 -8.58 7.97 0.31
N PRO A 98 -9.92 8.02 0.38
CA PRO A 98 -10.64 8.09 1.64
C PRO A 98 -10.23 6.95 2.58
N LEU A 99 -10.08 7.25 3.87
CA LEU A 99 -9.70 6.26 4.88
C LEU A 99 -10.71 5.10 4.94
N GLU A 100 -11.99 5.36 4.68
CA GLU A 100 -13.06 4.34 4.58
C GLU A 100 -12.88 3.33 3.43
N GLN A 101 -12.07 3.65 2.41
CA GLN A 101 -11.80 2.73 1.29
C GLN A 101 -10.66 1.75 1.60
N TYR A 102 -9.97 1.91 2.73
CA TYR A 102 -8.96 0.96 3.17
C TYR A 102 -9.63 -0.23 3.85
N LEU A 103 -9.54 -1.40 3.20
CA LEU A 103 -10.16 -2.63 3.69
C LEU A 103 -9.21 -3.40 4.62
N PRO A 104 -9.70 -4.03 5.71
CA PRO A 104 -8.88 -4.88 6.56
C PRO A 104 -8.39 -6.08 5.77
N THR A 105 -7.10 -6.38 5.87
CA THR A 105 -6.48 -7.51 5.17
C THR A 105 -5.64 -8.36 6.11
N TRP A 106 -5.65 -9.67 5.88
CA TRP A 106 -4.76 -10.63 6.54
C TRP A 106 -4.07 -11.48 5.48
N ARG A 107 -2.74 -11.45 5.47
CA ARG A 107 -1.89 -12.20 4.52
C ARG A 107 -2.35 -12.03 3.06
N GLY A 108 -2.71 -10.79 2.69
CA GLY A 108 -3.14 -10.42 1.33
C GLY A 108 -4.57 -10.82 0.96
N ASN A 109 -5.41 -11.20 1.93
CA ASN A 109 -6.83 -11.46 1.71
C ASN A 109 -7.66 -10.45 2.50
N VAL A 110 -8.71 -9.90 1.88
CA VAL A 110 -9.69 -9.06 2.56
C VAL A 110 -10.42 -9.88 3.61
N ILE A 111 -10.50 -9.36 4.83
CA ILE A 111 -11.25 -9.99 5.92
C ILE A 111 -12.68 -9.47 5.86
N SER A 112 -13.67 -10.37 5.81
CA SER A 112 -15.10 -10.01 5.73
C SER A 112 -15.71 -9.67 7.11
N SER A 113 -14.90 -9.20 8.05
CA SER A 113 -15.36 -8.79 9.38
C SER A 113 -15.59 -7.28 9.40
N GLU A 114 -16.60 -6.84 10.13
CA GLU A 114 -16.82 -5.42 10.49
C GLU A 114 -15.70 -4.96 11.43
N MET A 115 -14.51 -4.74 10.88
CA MET A 115 -13.40 -4.12 11.58
C MET A 115 -13.30 -2.67 11.11
N GLU A 116 -13.27 -1.75 12.05
CA GLU A 116 -13.01 -0.34 11.79
C GLU A 116 -11.53 -0.03 11.99
N MET A 117 -10.97 0.75 11.07
CA MET A 117 -9.61 1.25 11.21
C MET A 117 -9.56 2.27 12.34
N ASN A 118 -8.51 2.22 13.17
CA ASN A 118 -8.24 3.26 14.16
C ASN A 118 -7.23 4.27 13.58
N PRO A 119 -7.68 5.38 12.98
CA PRO A 119 -6.80 6.37 12.34
C PRO A 119 -5.93 7.12 13.36
N ALA A 120 -6.29 7.13 14.65
CA ALA A 120 -5.50 7.78 15.68
C ALA A 120 -4.20 7.01 16.04
N ARG A 121 -4.03 5.77 15.54
CA ARG A 121 -2.94 4.86 15.94
C ARG A 121 -2.17 4.30 14.75
N VAL A 122 -1.86 5.13 13.74
CA VAL A 122 -1.10 4.68 12.57
C VAL A 122 0.38 4.54 12.92
N VAL A 123 0.96 3.36 12.69
CA VAL A 123 2.36 3.03 13.05
C VAL A 123 3.29 2.87 11.84
N GLY A 124 2.74 2.88 10.63
CA GLY A 124 3.54 2.83 9.43
C GLY A 124 2.70 2.77 8.16
N MET A 125 3.37 2.85 7.02
CA MET A 125 2.74 2.76 5.71
C MET A 125 3.61 1.96 4.73
N SER A 126 3.00 1.41 3.70
CA SER A 126 3.73 0.80 2.57
C SER A 126 3.05 1.09 1.23
N LEU A 127 3.86 0.96 0.18
CA LEU A 127 3.40 0.83 -1.19
C LEU A 127 3.92 -0.50 -1.73
N SER A 128 3.07 -1.21 -2.46
CA SER A 128 3.43 -2.49 -3.05
C SER A 128 2.79 -2.68 -4.41
N VAL A 129 3.31 -3.65 -5.16
CA VAL A 129 2.84 -4.01 -6.50
C VAL A 129 2.93 -5.54 -6.63
N ASN A 130 1.97 -6.11 -7.34
CA ASN A 130 1.97 -7.52 -7.71
C ASN A 130 1.89 -7.68 -9.22
N ALA A 131 2.42 -8.80 -9.72
CA ALA A 131 2.28 -9.21 -11.10
C ALA A 131 0.85 -9.72 -11.37
N GLU A 132 0.25 -10.35 -10.36
CA GLU A 132 -1.11 -10.88 -10.41
C GLU A 132 -2.04 -10.02 -9.54
N GLY A 133 -2.67 -9.03 -10.15
CA GLY A 133 -3.65 -8.18 -9.47
C GLY A 133 -3.84 -6.82 -10.12
N GLY A 134 -4.72 -6.04 -9.49
CA GLY A 134 -5.07 -4.69 -9.93
C GLY A 134 -6.53 -4.54 -10.34
N VAL A 135 -6.92 -3.29 -10.59
CA VAL A 135 -8.26 -2.96 -11.09
C VAL A 135 -8.36 -3.22 -12.60
N PRO A 136 -9.56 -3.43 -13.16
CA PRO A 136 -9.74 -3.60 -14.60
C PRO A 136 -9.06 -2.48 -15.41
N GLY A 137 -8.32 -2.85 -16.45
CA GLY A 137 -7.59 -1.91 -17.31
C GLY A 137 -6.19 -1.52 -16.84
N SER A 138 -5.76 -1.95 -15.64
CA SER A 138 -4.37 -1.76 -15.19
C SER A 138 -3.40 -2.77 -15.85
N LYS A 139 -2.14 -2.36 -16.05
CA LYS A 139 -1.07 -3.24 -16.52
C LYS A 139 -0.82 -4.34 -15.47
N SER A 140 -0.89 -5.60 -15.89
CA SER A 140 -0.59 -6.78 -15.06
C SER A 140 0.52 -7.64 -15.68
N GLY A 141 0.93 -8.69 -14.97
CA GLY A 141 1.96 -9.63 -15.38
C GLY A 141 3.38 -9.25 -14.93
N PRO A 142 4.37 -10.13 -15.21
CA PRO A 142 5.78 -9.88 -14.90
C PRO A 142 6.34 -8.68 -15.67
N GLY A 143 7.59 -8.34 -15.39
CA GLY A 143 8.33 -7.27 -16.05
C GLY A 143 8.41 -6.00 -15.21
N ASP A 144 8.92 -4.94 -15.85
CA ASP A 144 9.31 -3.72 -15.13
C ASP A 144 8.12 -3.00 -14.49
N PHE A 145 8.41 -2.41 -13.33
CA PHE A 145 7.56 -1.47 -12.65
C PHE A 145 8.33 -0.22 -12.22
N SER A 146 7.66 0.93 -12.22
CA SER A 146 8.18 2.19 -11.69
C SER A 146 7.05 3.08 -11.21
N LEU A 147 7.15 3.55 -9.97
CA LEU A 147 6.27 4.54 -9.38
C LEU A 147 7.13 5.66 -8.80
N GLU A 148 6.97 6.85 -9.36
CA GLU A 148 7.57 8.06 -8.81
C GLU A 148 6.63 8.71 -7.82
N ILE A 149 7.21 9.15 -6.70
CA ILE A 149 6.49 9.67 -5.54
C ILE A 149 7.06 11.03 -5.20
N ASP A 150 6.25 12.06 -5.36
CA ASP A 150 6.60 13.42 -4.95
C ASP A 150 6.32 13.58 -3.45
N TRP A 151 5.09 13.30 -3.03
CA TRP A 151 4.71 13.35 -1.62
C TRP A 151 3.53 12.43 -1.29
N ILE A 152 3.41 12.12 0.00
CA ILE A 152 2.26 11.46 0.63
C ILE A 152 1.81 12.36 1.78
N LYS A 153 0.51 12.67 1.89
CA LYS A 153 -0.07 13.58 2.88
C LYS A 153 -1.43 13.11 3.35
N ALA A 154 -1.77 13.38 4.60
CA ALA A 154 -3.16 13.32 5.05
C ALA A 154 -3.89 14.62 4.68
N LEU A 155 -5.14 14.53 4.25
CA LEU A 155 -6.00 15.66 3.93
C LEU A 155 -7.34 15.50 4.65
N ARG A 156 -7.94 16.62 5.02
CA ARG A 156 -9.30 16.72 5.52
C ARG A 156 -10.12 17.47 4.47
N THR A 157 -11.22 16.90 4.01
CA THR A 157 -12.21 17.66 3.25
C THR A 157 -12.90 18.67 4.16
N GLN A 158 -12.91 19.93 3.75
CA GLN A 158 -13.73 20.94 4.38
C GLN A 158 -15.15 20.73 3.87
N ASN A 159 -16.04 20.28 4.75
CA ASN A 159 -17.48 20.40 4.55
C ASN A 159 -17.93 21.82 4.90
#